data_AF-A0A9P6RWS2-F1
#
_entry.id   AF-A0A9P6RWS2-F1
#
_cell.length_a   1.000
_cell.length_b   1.000
_cell.length_c   1.000
_cell.angle_alpha   90.00
_cell.angle_beta   90.00
_cell.angle_gamma   90.00
#
_symmetry.space_group_name_H-M   'P 1'
#
loop_
_entity.id
_entity.type
_entity.pdbx_description
1 polymer ?
#
loop_
_entity_poly.entity_id
_entity_poly.type
_entity_poly.pdbx_seq_one_letter_code
_entity_poly.pdbx_strand_id
1 'polypeptide(L)'
;MAFVPPDPNVFYPIPPGQLPPGFVPPPPGAAVRGIPIVVPHGLEMLISPEGFPVFVPERQVAPPPPYAPSPPGTIQTSPALQQQHYYQQGTPTPPSRHSTISSHHSSAHFTPPPPIPQTLASQTQPVQMPMPMPEPHYQRPLHPPPAAYAPPSHAPPSHPPPSHMPPSQPPPPLSHGYPTPTSFSQPQPQPSIPAGLTFASIVTTFRTSSEIVSAWTFYSLGLSHNPGQKEIAITLRQRPGNYTLEGVQPLMYQLFHQMNTQIQGPGGKPLAAGEIFPCRLDTPDAGALDLSILLVHAPPECKAALENKDVLYGLIATQEETEVFSKYGAARTLANMGNDLETWPIPLWSDWSRPSLIHLSDFQGSLTEQVHTLVTKNVVATLDTISHRLTLVVSSSALEMITADLTRFPPAQPGVINEATRVTFMLDLDAGAQAYLTWRAGQEGPAIFNAKPNPTSFHGCWMSFTGIGPQDEAAVPEGIAPREDGIEVKMRGSTWEKLYQALISRTSAVVPVGSETVHLSYA
;
A
#
# COMPACT_ATOMS: atom_id res chain seq x y z
N MET A 1 -15.79 -27.54 -14.67
CA MET A 1 -15.21 -28.79 -14.12
C MET A 1 -15.22 -28.69 -12.61
N ALA A 2 -15.46 -29.77 -11.88
CA ALA A 2 -15.35 -29.74 -10.42
C ALA A 2 -13.87 -29.78 -10.00
N PHE A 3 -13.46 -28.93 -9.06
CA PHE A 3 -12.12 -28.96 -8.50
C PHE A 3 -12.02 -30.09 -7.47
N VAL A 4 -11.15 -31.06 -7.72
CA VAL A 4 -10.75 -32.06 -6.73
C VAL A 4 -9.45 -31.55 -6.11
N PRO A 5 -9.39 -31.26 -4.80
CA PRO A 5 -8.14 -30.85 -4.16
C PRO A 5 -7.12 -32.00 -4.22
N PRO A 6 -5.81 -31.69 -4.35
CA PRO A 6 -4.78 -32.72 -4.34
C PRO A 6 -4.75 -33.43 -2.98
N ASP A 7 -4.44 -34.73 -3.00
CA ASP A 7 -4.31 -35.56 -1.80
C ASP A 7 -3.15 -35.05 -0.93
N PRO A 8 -3.37 -34.64 0.34
CA PRO A 8 -2.34 -34.11 1.22
C PRO A 8 -1.24 -35.13 1.58
N ASN A 9 -1.39 -36.40 1.21
CA ASN A 9 -0.40 -37.45 1.43
C ASN A 9 0.56 -37.63 0.23
N VAL A 10 0.33 -36.96 -0.90
CA VAL A 10 1.14 -37.12 -2.12
C VAL A 10 2.30 -36.12 -2.17
N PHE A 11 3.52 -36.62 -2.00
CA PHE A 11 4.75 -35.84 -2.18
C PHE A 11 5.09 -35.68 -3.68
N TYR A 12 5.35 -34.44 -4.08
CA TYR A 12 6.00 -34.11 -5.35
C TYR A 12 7.50 -33.88 -5.11
N PRO A 13 8.40 -34.70 -5.68
CA PRO A 13 9.83 -34.56 -5.44
C PRO A 13 10.42 -33.35 -6.16
N ILE A 14 11.14 -32.50 -5.42
CA ILE A 14 11.94 -31.41 -5.99
C ILE A 14 13.17 -32.03 -6.70
N PRO A 15 13.52 -31.62 -7.94
CA PRO A 15 14.70 -32.11 -8.62
C PRO A 15 16.00 -31.84 -7.84
N PRO A 16 16.93 -32.82 -7.74
CA PRO A 16 18.17 -32.63 -7.01
C PRO A 16 19.06 -31.56 -7.69
N GLY A 17 19.46 -30.53 -6.92
CA GLY A 17 20.38 -29.48 -7.37
C GLY A 17 19.87 -28.04 -7.23
N GLN A 18 18.60 -27.82 -6.88
CA GLN A 18 17.97 -26.48 -6.85
C GLN A 18 17.99 -25.76 -5.48
N LEU A 19 18.69 -26.27 -4.47
CA LEU A 19 18.72 -25.69 -3.11
C LEU A 19 20.17 -25.35 -2.68
N PRO A 20 20.39 -24.21 -2.00
CA PRO A 20 21.73 -23.83 -1.52
C PRO A 20 22.33 -24.86 -0.54
N PRO A 21 23.67 -25.04 -0.53
CA PRO A 21 24.33 -25.92 0.44
C PRO A 21 23.97 -25.53 1.89
N GLY A 22 23.38 -26.47 2.63
CA GLY A 22 22.94 -26.27 4.02
C GLY A 22 21.46 -25.89 4.18
N PHE A 23 20.70 -25.66 3.11
CA PHE A 23 19.26 -25.44 3.20
C PHE A 23 18.52 -26.74 3.57
N VAL A 24 17.85 -26.75 4.72
CA VAL A 24 16.94 -27.82 5.13
C VAL A 24 15.50 -27.35 4.91
N PRO A 25 14.70 -27.99 4.04
CA PRO A 25 13.32 -27.59 3.82
C PRO A 25 12.48 -27.81 5.09
N PRO A 26 11.55 -26.88 5.42
CA PRO A 26 10.69 -27.02 6.59
C PRO A 26 9.69 -28.18 6.42
N PRO A 27 9.15 -28.74 7.53
CA PRO A 27 8.16 -29.81 7.47
C PRO A 27 6.90 -29.41 6.68
N PRO A 28 6.24 -30.37 5.98
CA PRO A 28 4.98 -30.10 5.28
C PRO A 28 3.92 -29.50 6.21
N GLY A 29 3.29 -28.40 5.78
CA GLY A 29 2.26 -27.70 6.54
C GLY A 29 2.77 -26.68 7.56
N ALA A 30 4.08 -26.45 7.67
CA ALA A 30 4.62 -25.29 8.36
C ALA A 30 4.39 -24.02 7.52
N ALA A 31 3.74 -23.01 8.09
CA ALA A 31 3.78 -21.65 7.54
C ALA A 31 5.21 -21.11 7.68
N VAL A 32 5.85 -20.80 6.56
CA VAL A 32 7.21 -20.26 6.56
C VAL A 32 7.12 -18.78 6.86
N ARG A 33 7.44 -18.41 8.12
CA ARG A 33 7.60 -17.01 8.54
C ARG A 33 8.52 -16.31 7.53
N GLY A 34 8.06 -15.17 6.98
CA GLY A 34 8.64 -14.55 5.78
C GLY A 34 10.16 -14.52 5.82
N ILE A 35 10.81 -15.28 4.92
CA ILE A 35 12.27 -15.36 4.88
C ILE A 35 12.79 -13.97 4.51
N PRO A 36 13.60 -13.31 5.36
CA PRO A 36 14.20 -12.04 4.99
C PRO A 36 15.16 -12.29 3.84
N ILE A 37 14.83 -11.77 2.66
CA ILE A 37 15.70 -11.89 1.48
C ILE A 37 16.79 -10.82 1.62
N VAL A 38 17.81 -11.13 2.42
CA VAL A 38 19.01 -10.32 2.58
C VAL A 38 19.68 -10.20 1.21
N VAL A 39 19.82 -8.98 0.71
CA VAL A 39 20.44 -8.69 -0.59
C VAL A 39 21.90 -8.32 -0.32
N PRO A 40 22.90 -9.16 -0.68
CA PRO A 40 24.29 -8.86 -0.38
C PRO A 40 24.74 -7.55 -1.05
N HIS A 41 25.43 -6.69 -0.29
CA HIS A 41 25.89 -5.39 -0.76
C HIS A 41 26.72 -5.50 -2.06
N GLY A 42 26.35 -4.72 -3.08
CA GLY A 42 26.91 -4.78 -4.43
C GLY A 42 26.23 -5.81 -5.35
N LEU A 43 25.10 -6.39 -4.97
CA LEU A 43 24.22 -7.19 -5.83
C LEU A 43 22.82 -6.53 -5.94
N GLU A 44 22.19 -6.64 -7.11
CA GLU A 44 20.76 -6.36 -7.29
C GLU A 44 19.95 -7.68 -7.23
N MET A 45 18.76 -7.65 -6.63
CA MET A 45 17.84 -8.79 -6.61
C MET A 45 16.87 -8.70 -7.79
N LEU A 46 16.97 -9.67 -8.70
CA LEU A 46 15.99 -9.91 -9.76
C LEU A 46 15.11 -11.11 -9.39
N ILE A 47 13.96 -11.25 -10.05
CA ILE A 47 13.14 -12.46 -9.98
C ILE A 47 13.31 -13.22 -11.31
N SER A 48 13.59 -14.53 -11.24
CA SER A 48 13.72 -15.37 -12.43
C SER A 48 12.36 -15.64 -13.11
N PRO A 49 12.33 -16.07 -14.38
CA PRO A 49 11.09 -16.47 -15.05
C PRO A 49 10.31 -17.59 -14.32
N GLU A 50 11.00 -18.38 -13.50
CA GLU A 50 10.45 -19.45 -12.66
C GLU A 50 10.00 -18.97 -11.27
N GLY A 51 10.15 -17.68 -10.95
CA GLY A 51 9.69 -17.05 -9.71
C GLY A 51 10.67 -17.05 -8.55
N PHE A 52 11.95 -17.41 -8.75
CA PHE A 52 12.96 -17.43 -7.69
C PHE A 52 13.74 -16.11 -7.61
N PRO A 53 14.11 -15.62 -6.41
CA PRO A 53 15.03 -14.50 -6.27
C PRO A 53 16.44 -14.90 -6.76
N VAL A 54 17.00 -14.11 -7.65
CA VAL A 54 18.34 -14.27 -8.23
C VAL A 54 19.12 -12.98 -7.99
N PHE A 55 20.22 -13.10 -7.25
CA PHE A 55 21.14 -11.99 -7.04
C PHE A 55 22.13 -11.92 -8.20
N VAL A 56 22.22 -10.78 -8.87
CA VAL A 56 23.24 -10.51 -9.90
C VAL A 56 24.11 -9.32 -9.48
N PRO A 57 25.38 -9.23 -9.90
CA PRO A 57 26.23 -8.10 -9.54
C PRO A 57 25.61 -6.77 -9.97
N GLU A 58 25.54 -5.82 -9.03
CA GLU A 58 25.15 -4.44 -9.30
C GLU A 58 26.05 -3.91 -10.42
N ARG A 59 25.44 -3.42 -11.50
CA ARG A 59 26.19 -3.05 -12.71
C ARG A 59 27.07 -1.85 -12.43
N GLN A 60 28.35 -2.10 -12.14
CA GLN A 60 29.38 -1.08 -12.09
C GLN A 60 29.43 -0.35 -13.43
N VAL A 61 28.81 0.83 -13.48
CA VAL A 61 28.95 1.78 -14.58
C VAL A 61 30.43 2.14 -14.63
N ALA A 62 31.12 1.67 -15.67
CA ALA A 62 32.53 1.96 -15.84
C ALA A 62 32.73 3.49 -15.81
N PRO A 63 33.69 4.01 -15.02
CA PRO A 63 33.90 5.45 -14.93
C PRO A 63 34.18 6.00 -16.33
N PRO A 64 33.58 7.15 -16.71
CA PRO A 64 33.68 7.67 -18.06
C PRO A 64 35.17 7.85 -18.43
N PRO A 65 35.59 7.44 -19.65
CA PRO A 65 36.99 7.46 -20.02
C PRO A 65 37.54 8.90 -19.93
N PRO A 66 38.75 9.09 -19.35
CA PRO A 66 39.29 10.43 -19.15
C PRO A 66 39.41 11.17 -20.49
N TYR A 67 38.94 12.41 -20.53
CA TYR A 67 38.78 13.23 -21.73
C TYR A 67 40.00 13.17 -22.67
N ALA A 68 39.83 12.52 -23.82
CA ALA A 68 40.76 12.65 -24.92
C ALA A 68 40.62 14.06 -25.54
N PRO A 69 41.72 14.82 -25.73
CA PRO A 69 41.64 16.16 -26.30
C PRO A 69 41.18 16.09 -27.77
N SER A 70 40.23 16.95 -28.13
CA SER A 70 39.65 16.98 -29.48
C SER A 70 40.71 17.35 -30.53
N PRO A 71 40.78 16.65 -31.68
CA PRO A 71 41.65 17.05 -32.77
C PRO A 71 41.18 18.37 -33.41
N PRO A 72 42.08 19.26 -33.87
CA PRO A 72 41.70 20.50 -34.52
C PRO A 72 41.03 20.24 -35.87
N GLY A 73 39.88 20.90 -36.10
CA GLY A 73 39.11 20.75 -37.33
C GLY A 73 39.84 21.32 -38.55
N THR A 74 40.17 20.46 -39.51
CA THR A 74 40.75 20.87 -40.79
C THR A 74 39.65 21.05 -41.84
N ILE A 75 39.50 22.27 -42.36
CA ILE A 75 38.61 22.56 -43.49
C ILE A 75 39.25 22.02 -44.77
N GLN A 76 38.53 21.20 -45.54
CA GLN A 76 38.89 20.88 -46.93
C GLN A 76 37.66 20.72 -47.82
N THR A 77 37.84 21.00 -49.11
CA THR A 77 36.77 21.33 -50.06
C THR A 77 36.85 20.53 -51.35
N SER A 78 35.69 20.08 -51.86
CA SER A 78 35.43 19.74 -53.28
C SER A 78 36.17 18.51 -53.85
N PRO A 79 35.86 18.05 -55.08
CA PRO A 79 34.65 18.18 -55.91
C PRO A 79 34.04 16.80 -56.30
N ALA A 80 33.12 16.76 -57.27
CA ALA A 80 32.52 15.54 -57.83
C ALA A 80 32.96 15.26 -59.28
N LEU A 81 32.92 13.98 -59.69
CA LEU A 81 32.85 13.34 -61.03
C LEU A 81 32.98 11.80 -60.77
N GLN A 82 32.61 10.81 -61.60
CA GLN A 82 31.60 10.50 -62.63
C GLN A 82 32.03 9.13 -63.24
N GLN A 83 31.12 8.38 -63.90
CA GLN A 83 31.39 7.23 -64.81
C GLN A 83 31.95 5.90 -64.20
N GLN A 84 31.92 4.74 -64.89
CA GLN A 84 30.83 4.04 -65.63
C GLN A 84 31.26 2.58 -66.00
N HIS A 85 30.29 1.70 -66.36
CA HIS A 85 30.43 0.39 -67.08
C HIS A 85 31.05 -0.83 -66.33
N TYR A 86 30.32 -1.97 -66.19
CA TYR A 86 30.26 -3.22 -67.03
C TYR A 86 31.57 -4.07 -67.01
N TYR A 87 31.63 -5.43 -67.09
CA TYR A 87 30.73 -6.47 -67.66
C TYR A 87 31.10 -7.91 -67.16
N GLN A 88 30.13 -8.86 -67.03
CA GLN A 88 30.25 -10.36 -67.19
C GLN A 88 31.28 -11.12 -66.29
N GLN A 89 31.40 -12.47 -66.17
CA GLN A 89 30.58 -13.71 -66.35
C GLN A 89 31.25 -14.79 -65.43
N GLY A 90 30.69 -15.96 -65.06
CA GLY A 90 29.42 -16.62 -65.41
C GLY A 90 29.22 -17.94 -64.61
N THR A 91 28.15 -18.68 -64.92
CA THR A 91 27.66 -19.91 -64.24
C THR A 91 28.32 -21.21 -64.76
N PRO A 92 28.22 -22.39 -64.08
CA PRO A 92 27.04 -23.26 -64.30
C PRO A 92 26.49 -24.07 -63.09
N THR A 93 25.16 -24.04 -63.02
CA THR A 93 24.16 -24.99 -62.45
C THR A 93 24.18 -26.37 -63.16
N PRO A 94 23.21 -27.32 -63.00
CA PRO A 94 22.03 -27.47 -62.11
C PRO A 94 22.17 -28.80 -61.29
N PRO A 95 21.16 -29.67 -60.99
CA PRO A 95 19.67 -29.63 -60.98
C PRO A 95 19.10 -30.20 -59.63
N SER A 96 17.84 -30.67 -59.41
CA SER A 96 16.58 -30.73 -60.19
C SER A 96 15.33 -30.90 -59.27
N ARG A 97 14.12 -30.89 -59.88
CA ARG A 97 12.75 -31.19 -59.37
C ARG A 97 12.03 -30.03 -58.64
N HIS A 98 10.97 -29.44 -59.23
CA HIS A 98 9.55 -29.89 -59.34
C HIS A 98 8.79 -29.79 -58.00
N SER A 99 7.66 -29.10 -57.81
CA SER A 99 6.80 -28.21 -58.66
C SER A 99 5.93 -27.31 -57.69
N THR A 100 4.86 -26.54 -57.99
CA THR A 100 3.92 -26.44 -59.14
C THR A 100 3.14 -25.09 -59.16
N ILE A 101 2.59 -24.76 -60.34
CA ILE A 101 1.34 -24.04 -60.73
C ILE A 101 0.27 -23.90 -59.59
N SER A 102 -0.53 -22.82 -59.43
CA SER A 102 -1.07 -21.85 -60.42
C SER A 102 -1.21 -20.39 -59.93
N SER A 103 -1.71 -19.51 -60.82
CA SER A 103 -1.82 -18.05 -60.67
C SER A 103 -3.25 -17.52 -60.51
N HIS A 104 -3.40 -16.31 -59.93
CA HIS A 104 -4.51 -15.39 -60.23
C HIS A 104 -4.05 -13.93 -60.13
N HIS A 105 -4.52 -13.08 -61.05
CA HIS A 105 -4.28 -11.63 -61.06
C HIS A 105 -5.23 -10.89 -60.11
N SER A 106 -4.77 -9.75 -59.56
CA SER A 106 -5.59 -8.54 -59.38
C SER A 106 -4.69 -7.30 -59.35
N SER A 107 -5.22 -6.18 -59.82
CA SER A 107 -4.44 -4.98 -60.17
C SER A 107 -4.42 -3.92 -59.07
N ALA A 108 -3.34 -3.16 -58.98
CA ALA A 108 -3.27 -2.02 -58.08
C ALA A 108 -4.10 -0.83 -58.58
N HIS A 109 -4.93 -0.25 -57.71
CA HIS A 109 -5.53 1.07 -57.90
C HIS A 109 -4.94 2.06 -56.89
N PHE A 110 -4.07 2.95 -57.37
CA PHE A 110 -3.70 4.16 -56.62
C PHE A 110 -4.82 5.19 -56.76
N THR A 111 -5.30 5.72 -55.63
CA THR A 111 -6.15 6.91 -55.58
C THR A 111 -5.38 8.04 -54.86
N PRO A 112 -5.32 9.26 -55.42
CA PRO A 112 -4.70 10.40 -54.74
C PRO A 112 -5.62 10.92 -53.63
N PRO A 113 -5.08 11.50 -52.54
CA PRO A 113 -5.89 12.12 -51.49
C PRO A 113 -6.55 13.43 -51.98
N PRO A 114 -7.72 13.81 -51.42
CA PRO A 114 -8.40 15.07 -51.76
C PRO A 114 -7.65 16.30 -51.21
N PRO A 115 -7.85 17.49 -51.81
CA PRO A 115 -7.18 18.72 -51.37
C PRO A 115 -7.71 19.24 -50.02
N ILE A 116 -6.81 19.83 -49.23
CA ILE A 116 -7.10 20.44 -47.93
C ILE A 116 -7.83 21.79 -48.13
N PRO A 117 -8.96 22.05 -47.46
CA PRO A 117 -9.61 23.37 -47.50
C PRO A 117 -8.75 24.45 -46.85
N GLN A 118 -8.52 25.55 -47.56
CA GLN A 118 -7.91 26.75 -46.98
C GLN A 118 -8.91 27.44 -46.03
N THR A 119 -8.62 27.46 -44.74
CA THR A 119 -9.40 28.19 -43.74
C THR A 119 -8.98 29.67 -43.69
N LEU A 120 -9.96 30.56 -43.55
CA LEU A 120 -9.72 32.01 -43.53
C LEU A 120 -8.99 32.45 -42.25
N ALA A 121 -7.96 33.29 -42.42
CA ALA A 121 -7.28 33.93 -41.33
C ALA A 121 -8.24 34.88 -40.58
N SER A 122 -8.60 34.51 -39.35
CA SER A 122 -9.41 35.35 -38.46
C SER A 122 -8.49 36.24 -37.62
N GLN A 123 -8.66 37.56 -37.72
CA GLN A 123 -7.93 38.52 -36.89
C GLN A 123 -8.41 38.43 -35.44
N THR A 124 -7.55 37.96 -34.54
CA THR A 124 -7.75 38.10 -33.09
C THR A 124 -7.03 39.35 -32.59
N GLN A 125 -7.77 40.23 -31.92
CA GLN A 125 -7.18 41.40 -31.25
C GLN A 125 -6.43 40.96 -29.98
N PRO A 126 -5.32 41.62 -29.60
CA PRO A 126 -4.63 41.32 -28.36
C PRO A 126 -5.47 41.76 -27.16
N VAL A 127 -5.91 40.80 -26.35
CA VAL A 127 -6.55 41.07 -25.05
C VAL A 127 -5.48 41.59 -24.08
N GLN A 128 -5.65 42.82 -23.60
CA GLN A 128 -4.81 43.33 -22.50
C GLN A 128 -5.12 42.56 -21.22
N MET A 129 -4.13 41.86 -20.66
CA MET A 129 -4.24 41.30 -19.31
C MET A 129 -4.15 42.43 -18.27
N PRO A 130 -4.94 42.39 -17.19
CA PRO A 130 -4.80 43.33 -16.07
C PRO A 130 -3.45 43.13 -15.36
N MET A 131 -2.89 44.20 -14.82
CA MET A 131 -1.60 44.13 -14.11
C MET A 131 -1.70 43.32 -12.82
N PRO A 132 -0.61 42.64 -12.40
CA PRO A 132 -0.57 41.94 -11.12
C PRO A 132 -0.71 42.92 -9.95
N MET A 133 -1.52 42.54 -8.96
CA MET A 133 -1.54 43.18 -7.64
C MET A 133 -0.22 42.91 -6.91
N PRO A 134 0.31 43.87 -6.12
CA PRO A 134 1.50 43.64 -5.30
C PRO A 134 1.19 42.68 -4.14
N GLU A 135 2.12 41.77 -3.84
CA GLU A 135 2.00 40.85 -2.71
C GLU A 135 2.14 41.57 -1.35
N PRO A 136 1.39 41.16 -0.31
CA PRO A 136 1.60 41.64 1.05
C PRO A 136 2.85 40.96 1.68
N HIS A 137 3.88 41.73 1.97
CA HIS A 137 5.10 41.25 2.63
C HIS A 137 4.84 40.76 4.06
N TYR A 138 4.65 39.45 4.25
CA TYR A 138 4.68 38.82 5.57
C TYR A 138 6.12 38.62 6.04
N GLN A 139 6.58 39.48 6.96
CA GLN A 139 7.85 39.29 7.64
C GLN A 139 7.76 38.11 8.61
N ARG A 140 8.51 37.03 8.31
CA ARG A 140 8.62 35.86 9.18
C ARG A 140 9.60 36.15 10.33
N PRO A 141 9.22 35.96 11.61
CA PRO A 141 10.14 36.15 12.72
C PRO A 141 11.35 35.19 12.65
N LEU A 142 12.55 35.72 12.83
CA LEU A 142 13.77 34.93 12.98
C LEU A 142 13.83 34.36 14.40
N HIS A 143 13.68 33.04 14.53
CA HIS A 143 14.04 32.36 15.78
C HIS A 143 15.56 32.30 15.93
N PRO A 144 16.12 32.54 17.14
CA PRO A 144 17.54 32.33 17.40
C PRO A 144 17.90 30.83 17.34
N PRO A 145 19.13 30.47 16.98
CA PRO A 145 19.57 29.08 16.94
C PRO A 145 19.64 28.47 18.36
N PRO A 146 19.38 27.16 18.51
CA PRO A 146 19.53 26.49 19.80
C PRO A 146 21.01 26.42 20.23
N ALA A 147 21.26 26.55 21.53
CA ALA A 147 22.60 26.42 22.09
C ALA A 147 23.12 24.97 21.97
N ALA A 148 24.43 24.82 21.75
CA ALA A 148 25.07 23.51 21.67
C ALA A 148 25.05 22.78 23.03
N TYR A 149 24.54 21.56 23.04
CA TYR A 149 24.59 20.70 24.22
C TYR A 149 25.99 20.11 24.42
N ALA A 150 26.54 20.27 25.63
CA ALA A 150 27.74 19.55 26.06
C ALA A 150 27.36 18.12 26.52
N PRO A 151 28.25 17.12 26.34
CA PRO A 151 27.96 15.74 26.75
C PRO A 151 27.91 15.59 28.28
N PRO A 152 27.06 14.70 28.83
CA PRO A 152 26.96 14.46 30.26
C PRO A 152 28.21 13.74 30.79
N SER A 153 28.70 14.18 31.95
CA SER A 153 29.82 13.51 32.65
C SER A 153 29.30 12.51 33.69
N HIS A 154 29.86 11.30 33.71
CA HIS A 154 29.45 10.27 34.65
C HIS A 154 30.04 10.50 36.05
N ALA A 155 29.16 10.64 37.05
CA ALA A 155 29.51 10.53 38.47
C ALA A 155 28.37 9.80 39.22
N PRO A 156 28.65 8.81 40.09
CA PRO A 156 27.63 8.12 40.87
C PRO A 156 27.15 8.96 42.06
N PRO A 157 25.84 8.97 42.39
CA PRO A 157 25.33 9.68 43.54
C PRO A 157 25.74 8.98 44.86
N SER A 158 26.26 9.75 45.81
CA SER A 158 26.54 9.29 47.17
C SER A 158 25.36 9.59 48.10
N HIS A 159 24.90 8.59 48.85
CA HIS A 159 23.77 8.74 49.77
C HIS A 159 24.20 9.40 51.09
N PRO A 160 23.55 10.48 51.55
CA PRO A 160 23.64 10.95 52.93
C PRO A 160 22.74 10.12 53.88
N PRO A 161 23.06 10.03 55.18
CA PRO A 161 22.27 9.27 56.15
C PRO A 161 20.97 10.00 56.58
N PRO A 162 19.95 9.26 57.06
CA PRO A 162 18.66 9.83 57.44
C PRO A 162 18.73 10.66 58.72
N SER A 163 18.09 11.83 58.72
CA SER A 163 18.03 12.73 59.87
C SER A 163 16.62 12.78 60.49
N HIS A 164 16.55 12.44 61.78
CA HIS A 164 15.57 12.81 62.81
C HIS A 164 14.11 13.15 62.45
N MET A 165 13.18 12.38 63.03
CA MET A 165 11.75 12.71 63.09
C MET A 165 11.46 13.93 63.97
N PRO A 166 10.56 14.86 63.57
CA PRO A 166 9.88 15.77 64.48
C PRO A 166 8.69 15.08 65.20
N PRO A 167 8.21 15.60 66.35
CA PRO A 167 7.23 14.92 67.21
C PRO A 167 5.78 15.02 66.71
N SER A 168 4.95 14.11 67.24
CA SER A 168 3.53 13.93 66.89
C SER A 168 2.65 15.16 67.16
N GLN A 169 1.80 15.53 66.19
CA GLN A 169 0.62 16.35 66.45
C GLN A 169 -0.52 15.49 67.04
N PRO A 170 -1.35 16.03 67.95
CA PRO A 170 -2.54 15.34 68.45
C PRO A 170 -3.65 15.29 67.39
N PRO A 171 -4.52 14.25 67.40
CA PRO A 171 -5.63 14.15 66.45
C PRO A 171 -6.74 15.19 66.75
N PRO A 172 -7.45 15.69 65.71
CA PRO A 172 -8.62 16.55 65.89
C PRO A 172 -9.80 15.78 66.50
N PRO A 173 -10.75 16.48 67.16
CA PRO A 173 -11.86 15.84 67.86
C PRO A 173 -12.88 15.19 66.91
N LEU A 174 -13.35 14.00 67.30
CA LEU A 174 -14.39 13.24 66.60
C LEU A 174 -15.71 14.03 66.57
N SER A 175 -16.03 14.61 65.42
CA SER A 175 -17.33 15.24 65.16
C SER A 175 -18.32 14.18 64.69
N HIS A 176 -19.27 13.80 65.54
CA HIS A 176 -20.35 12.86 65.18
C HIS A 176 -21.38 13.51 64.23
N GLY A 177 -20.99 13.71 62.97
CA GLY A 177 -21.91 13.98 61.89
C GLY A 177 -22.69 12.71 61.55
N TYR A 178 -24.01 12.71 61.78
CA TYR A 178 -24.88 11.66 61.25
C TYR A 178 -24.83 11.70 59.72
N PRO A 179 -24.67 10.56 59.02
CA PRO A 179 -24.75 10.54 57.57
C PRO A 179 -26.19 10.87 57.14
N THR A 180 -26.39 12.07 56.60
CA THR A 180 -27.62 12.42 55.87
C THR A 180 -27.79 11.39 54.75
N PRO A 181 -28.96 10.74 54.59
CA PRO A 181 -29.13 9.73 53.55
C PRO A 181 -28.91 10.38 52.18
N THR A 182 -27.83 9.98 51.51
CA THR A 182 -27.50 10.45 50.16
C THR A 182 -28.68 10.16 49.26
N SER A 183 -29.33 11.21 48.73
CA SER A 183 -30.51 11.03 47.89
C SER A 183 -30.16 10.13 46.72
N PHE A 184 -30.86 9.00 46.58
CA PHE A 184 -30.67 8.09 45.45
C PHE A 184 -30.78 8.90 44.16
N SER A 185 -29.67 9.02 43.44
CA SER A 185 -29.67 9.54 42.08
C SER A 185 -30.62 8.67 41.27
N GLN A 186 -31.67 9.25 40.70
CA GLN A 186 -32.57 8.52 39.81
C GLN A 186 -31.73 7.80 38.75
N PRO A 187 -32.02 6.53 38.42
CA PRO A 187 -31.40 5.91 37.25
C PRO A 187 -31.72 6.81 36.06
N GLN A 188 -30.69 7.29 35.35
CA GLN A 188 -30.92 8.02 34.11
C GLN A 188 -31.80 7.15 33.21
N PRO A 189 -32.86 7.70 32.60
CA PRO A 189 -33.72 6.92 31.71
C PRO A 189 -32.82 6.38 30.59
N GLN A 190 -32.66 5.04 30.56
CA GLN A 190 -31.91 4.41 29.48
C GLN A 190 -32.56 4.85 28.16
N PRO A 191 -31.78 5.34 27.18
CA PRO A 191 -32.33 5.72 25.89
C PRO A 191 -33.10 4.52 25.33
N SER A 192 -34.35 4.75 24.92
CA SER A 192 -35.24 3.68 24.46
C SER A 192 -34.60 3.02 23.24
N ILE A 193 -34.12 1.78 23.42
CA ILE A 193 -33.38 1.01 22.42
C ILE A 193 -34.13 1.06 21.08
N PRO A 194 -33.49 1.49 19.98
CA PRO A 194 -34.13 1.48 18.66
C PRO A 194 -34.50 0.04 18.31
N ALA A 195 -35.81 -0.22 18.20
CA ALA A 195 -36.36 -1.56 18.11
C ALA A 195 -35.88 -2.27 16.83
N GLY A 196 -34.91 -3.17 17.00
CA GLY A 196 -34.34 -3.96 15.91
C GLY A 196 -32.82 -4.14 15.95
N LEU A 197 -32.07 -3.32 16.71
CA LEU A 197 -30.62 -3.53 16.85
C LEU A 197 -30.32 -4.63 17.88
N THR A 198 -29.68 -5.69 17.42
CA THR A 198 -29.16 -6.80 18.23
C THR A 198 -27.85 -7.31 17.61
N PHE A 199 -27.34 -8.45 18.07
CA PHE A 199 -26.20 -9.13 17.46
C PHE A 199 -26.36 -10.65 17.54
N ALA A 200 -25.62 -11.39 16.71
CA ALA A 200 -25.38 -12.82 16.86
C ALA A 200 -23.93 -13.08 17.26
N SER A 201 -23.65 -14.14 18.02
CA SER A 201 -22.28 -14.53 18.37
C SER A 201 -22.03 -16.01 18.05
N ILE A 202 -20.94 -16.30 17.34
CA ILE A 202 -20.44 -17.67 17.12
C ILE A 202 -19.08 -17.86 17.77
N VAL A 203 -18.66 -19.11 17.97
CA VAL A 203 -17.26 -19.45 18.27
C VAL A 203 -16.55 -19.77 16.95
N THR A 204 -15.37 -19.20 16.75
CA THR A 204 -14.52 -19.43 15.58
C THR A 204 -13.13 -19.83 16.05
N THR A 205 -12.52 -20.83 15.40
CA THR A 205 -11.18 -21.31 15.73
C THR A 205 -10.24 -21.05 14.55
N PHE A 206 -9.20 -20.26 14.79
CA PHE A 206 -8.16 -19.94 13.82
C PHE A 206 -6.88 -20.74 14.13
N ARG A 207 -6.02 -20.93 13.13
CA ARG A 207 -4.74 -21.62 13.26
C ARG A 207 -3.63 -20.79 12.62
N THR A 208 -2.57 -20.56 13.37
CA THR A 208 -1.34 -19.87 12.94
C THR A 208 -0.21 -20.88 12.74
N SER A 209 1.05 -20.42 12.60
CA SER A 209 2.22 -21.32 12.67
C SER A 209 2.50 -21.75 14.11
N SER A 210 2.23 -20.85 15.07
CA SER A 210 2.62 -20.97 16.47
C SER A 210 1.53 -21.50 17.41
N GLU A 211 0.26 -21.19 17.17
CA GLU A 211 -0.86 -21.56 18.05
C GLU A 211 -2.23 -21.76 17.36
N ILE A 212 -3.19 -22.30 18.13
CA ILE A 212 -4.61 -22.39 17.74
C ILE A 212 -5.39 -21.38 18.60
N VAL A 213 -6.02 -20.40 17.97
CA VAL A 213 -6.73 -19.31 18.64
C VAL A 213 -8.23 -19.55 18.58
N SER A 214 -8.85 -19.78 19.74
CA SER A 214 -10.30 -19.74 19.88
C SER A 214 -10.78 -18.29 20.06
N ALA A 215 -11.89 -17.93 19.41
CA ALA A 215 -12.42 -16.57 19.39
C ALA A 215 -13.95 -16.58 19.40
N TRP A 216 -14.55 -15.47 19.85
CA TRP A 216 -15.96 -15.16 19.61
C TRP A 216 -16.07 -14.18 18.44
N THR A 217 -16.88 -14.50 17.44
CA THR A 217 -17.20 -13.59 16.33
C THR A 217 -18.61 -13.04 16.52
N PHE A 218 -18.71 -11.73 16.72
CA PHE A 218 -19.95 -11.00 16.94
C PHE A 218 -20.37 -10.28 15.65
N TYR A 219 -21.61 -10.51 15.20
CA TYR A 219 -22.20 -9.87 14.03
C TYR A 219 -23.31 -8.94 14.48
N SER A 220 -23.26 -7.66 14.12
CA SER A 220 -24.42 -6.79 14.27
C SER A 220 -25.59 -7.32 13.43
N LEU A 221 -26.80 -7.08 13.93
CA LEU A 221 -28.05 -7.36 13.24
C LEU A 221 -28.96 -6.14 13.41
N GLY A 222 -29.23 -5.46 12.29
CA GLY A 222 -30.08 -4.28 12.25
C GLY A 222 -29.33 -2.97 12.02
N LEU A 223 -28.00 -2.94 11.90
CA LEU A 223 -27.31 -1.74 11.41
C LEU A 223 -27.72 -1.44 9.97
N SER A 224 -28.00 -2.47 9.16
CA SER A 224 -28.43 -2.30 7.76
C SER A 224 -29.87 -1.80 7.59
N HIS A 225 -30.57 -1.47 8.68
CA HIS A 225 -31.80 -0.67 8.61
C HIS A 225 -31.52 0.81 8.30
N ASN A 226 -30.29 1.27 8.57
CA ASN A 226 -29.84 2.61 8.17
C ASN A 226 -29.43 2.58 6.68
N PRO A 227 -29.95 3.46 5.80
CA PRO A 227 -29.68 3.40 4.36
C PRO A 227 -28.18 3.42 4.01
N GLY A 228 -27.72 2.41 3.28
CA GLY A 228 -26.32 2.27 2.85
C GLY A 228 -25.36 1.71 3.92
N GLN A 229 -25.83 1.51 5.16
CA GLN A 229 -25.02 0.88 6.21
C GLN A 229 -24.92 -0.64 6.01
N LYS A 230 -23.71 -1.17 6.19
CA LYS A 230 -23.42 -2.62 6.24
C LYS A 230 -23.54 -3.13 7.67
N GLU A 231 -23.84 -4.41 7.84
CA GLU A 231 -23.58 -5.04 9.15
C GLU A 231 -22.07 -5.11 9.40
N ILE A 232 -21.68 -5.17 10.68
CA ILE A 232 -20.29 -5.15 11.14
C ILE A 232 -20.02 -6.45 11.92
N ALA A 233 -18.96 -7.15 11.54
CA ALA A 233 -18.42 -8.30 12.23
C ALA A 233 -17.21 -7.86 13.09
N ILE A 234 -17.13 -8.30 14.34
CA ILE A 234 -15.99 -8.08 15.23
C ILE A 234 -15.62 -9.43 15.87
N THR A 235 -14.37 -9.86 15.68
CA THR A 235 -13.87 -11.11 16.26
C THR A 235 -12.96 -10.79 17.44
N LEU A 236 -13.20 -11.42 18.59
CA LEU A 236 -12.40 -11.24 19.81
C LEU A 236 -11.81 -12.57 20.28
N ARG A 237 -10.50 -12.59 20.55
CA ARG A 237 -9.78 -13.73 21.13
C ARG A 237 -10.35 -14.13 22.50
N GLN A 238 -10.59 -15.43 22.68
CA GLN A 238 -10.86 -16.00 23.99
C GLN A 238 -9.55 -16.12 24.79
N ARG A 239 -9.53 -15.57 26.01
CA ARG A 239 -8.45 -15.82 26.98
C ARG A 239 -8.98 -16.73 28.10
N PRO A 240 -8.23 -17.78 28.50
CA PRO A 240 -8.61 -18.62 29.62
C PRO A 240 -8.80 -17.83 30.93
N GLY A 241 -9.72 -18.29 31.77
CA GLY A 241 -9.92 -17.78 33.14
C GLY A 241 -10.74 -16.49 33.25
N ASN A 242 -10.39 -15.45 32.49
CA ASN A 242 -10.89 -14.08 32.79
C ASN A 242 -12.08 -13.62 31.94
N TYR A 243 -12.34 -14.23 30.78
CA TYR A 243 -13.45 -13.84 29.91
C TYR A 243 -14.47 -14.98 29.77
N THR A 244 -15.74 -14.66 29.96
CA THR A 244 -16.88 -15.50 29.55
C THR A 244 -17.70 -14.75 28.50
N LEU A 245 -18.52 -15.46 27.72
CA LEU A 245 -19.34 -14.83 26.68
C LEU A 245 -20.32 -13.81 27.29
N GLU A 246 -20.87 -14.13 28.46
CA GLU A 246 -21.82 -13.29 29.21
C GLU A 246 -21.20 -11.97 29.69
N GLY A 247 -19.88 -11.94 29.96
CA GLY A 247 -19.14 -10.72 30.30
C GLY A 247 -18.79 -9.86 29.08
N VAL A 248 -18.57 -10.48 27.91
CA VAL A 248 -18.19 -9.77 26.67
C VAL A 248 -19.41 -9.25 25.90
N GLN A 249 -20.54 -9.98 25.92
CA GLN A 249 -21.76 -9.63 25.18
C GLN A 249 -22.28 -8.20 25.45
N PRO A 250 -22.34 -7.69 26.70
CA PRO A 250 -22.74 -6.30 26.96
C PRO A 250 -21.84 -5.26 26.30
N LEU A 251 -20.53 -5.52 26.21
CA LEU A 251 -19.56 -4.60 25.61
C LEU A 251 -19.71 -4.53 24.09
N MET A 252 -19.96 -5.67 23.45
CA MET A 252 -20.25 -5.72 22.01
C MET A 252 -21.61 -5.09 21.67
N TYR A 253 -22.62 -5.28 22.53
CA TYR A 253 -23.89 -4.58 22.41
C TYR A 253 -23.72 -3.06 22.51
N GLN A 254 -22.99 -2.59 23.53
CA GLN A 254 -22.66 -1.17 23.71
C GLN A 254 -21.92 -0.60 22.49
N LEU A 255 -20.93 -1.33 21.95
CA LEU A 255 -20.16 -0.91 20.78
C LEU A 255 -21.02 -0.75 19.52
N PHE A 256 -21.86 -1.73 19.20
CA PHE A 256 -22.79 -1.62 18.07
C PHE A 256 -23.85 -0.53 18.30
N HIS A 257 -24.28 -0.29 19.54
CA HIS A 257 -25.18 0.82 19.89
C HIS A 257 -24.49 2.18 19.71
N GLN A 258 -23.23 2.34 20.11
CA GLN A 258 -22.43 3.54 19.87
C GLN A 258 -22.32 3.82 18.35
N MET A 259 -22.00 2.80 17.55
CA MET A 259 -21.94 2.90 16.09
C MET A 259 -23.29 3.34 15.49
N ASN A 260 -24.39 2.67 15.86
CA ASN A 260 -25.73 3.04 15.39
C ASN A 260 -26.12 4.47 15.79
N THR A 261 -25.74 4.91 17.00
CA THR A 261 -26.00 6.28 17.48
C THR A 261 -25.26 7.32 16.65
N GLN A 262 -24.01 7.04 16.22
CA GLN A 262 -23.29 7.93 15.30
C GLN A 262 -23.94 7.97 13.91
N ILE A 263 -24.37 6.82 13.37
CA ILE A 263 -25.01 6.72 12.05
C ILE A 263 -26.36 7.46 12.03
N GLN A 264 -27.13 7.40 13.13
CA GLN A 264 -28.44 8.06 13.28
C GLN A 264 -28.36 9.51 13.80
N GLY A 265 -27.16 10.01 14.11
CA GLY A 265 -26.97 11.36 14.63
C GLY A 265 -27.22 12.47 13.58
N PRO A 266 -27.33 13.74 13.99
CA PRO A 266 -27.42 14.86 13.06
C PRO A 266 -26.18 14.96 12.17
N GLY A 267 -26.34 14.77 10.85
CA GLY A 267 -25.21 14.66 9.91
C GLY A 267 -24.47 13.32 9.95
N GLY A 268 -25.06 12.31 10.61
CA GLY A 268 -24.58 10.93 10.60
C GLY A 268 -24.51 10.37 9.17
N LYS A 269 -23.50 9.53 8.93
CA LYS A 269 -23.25 8.84 7.67
C LYS A 269 -23.07 7.33 7.93
N PRO A 270 -23.29 6.47 6.94
CA PRO A 270 -22.84 5.09 7.00
C PRO A 270 -21.33 5.02 7.26
N LEU A 271 -20.93 4.08 8.11
CA LEU A 271 -19.54 3.70 8.32
C LEU A 271 -19.04 2.90 7.12
N ALA A 272 -17.83 3.18 6.66
CA ALA A 272 -17.23 2.56 5.47
C ALA A 272 -15.90 1.84 5.76
N ALA A 273 -15.39 1.12 4.77
CA ALA A 273 -14.02 0.61 4.80
C ALA A 273 -13.00 1.77 4.72
N GLY A 274 -11.82 1.55 5.31
CA GLY A 274 -10.81 2.60 5.47
C GLY A 274 -11.24 3.71 6.42
N GLU A 275 -12.10 3.42 7.41
CA GLU A 275 -12.52 4.38 8.44
C GLU A 275 -12.15 3.90 9.84
N ILE A 276 -11.95 4.87 10.74
CA ILE A 276 -11.68 4.66 12.15
C ILE A 276 -12.95 5.04 12.91
N PHE A 277 -13.45 4.14 13.75
CA PHE A 277 -14.52 4.42 14.71
C PHE A 277 -13.93 4.46 16.13
N PRO A 278 -13.78 5.64 16.76
CA PRO A 278 -13.28 5.74 18.13
C PRO A 278 -14.34 5.23 19.12
N CYS A 279 -13.94 4.45 20.11
CA CYS A 279 -14.84 3.86 21.09
C CYS A 279 -14.24 3.83 22.50
N ARG A 280 -15.10 3.67 23.51
CA ARG A 280 -14.69 3.43 24.90
C ARG A 280 -15.35 2.16 25.40
N LEU A 281 -14.54 1.20 25.81
CA LEU A 281 -14.95 -0.13 26.27
C LEU A 281 -14.50 -0.32 27.72
N ASP A 282 -15.39 -0.79 28.58
CA ASP A 282 -15.08 -1.09 29.99
C ASP A 282 -14.77 -2.58 30.13
N THR A 283 -13.52 -2.97 29.94
CA THR A 283 -13.14 -4.39 29.82
C THR A 283 -13.05 -5.07 31.20
N PRO A 284 -13.34 -6.38 31.32
CA PRO A 284 -13.36 -7.06 32.61
C PRO A 284 -12.00 -7.13 33.32
N ASP A 285 -10.90 -6.91 32.59
CA ASP A 285 -9.51 -7.09 33.04
C ASP A 285 -8.75 -5.77 33.21
N ALA A 286 -9.04 -4.75 32.40
CA ALA A 286 -8.33 -3.46 32.38
C ALA A 286 -9.26 -2.25 32.68
N GLY A 287 -10.57 -2.47 32.73
CA GLY A 287 -11.57 -1.40 32.91
C GLY A 287 -11.71 -0.52 31.68
N ALA A 288 -12.04 0.75 31.90
CA ALA A 288 -12.39 1.69 30.84
C ALA A 288 -11.19 2.10 29.96
N LEU A 289 -11.02 1.39 28.84
CA LEU A 289 -10.06 1.67 27.78
C LEU A 289 -10.70 2.57 26.69
N ASP A 290 -9.99 3.63 26.31
CA ASP A 290 -10.27 4.39 25.09
C ASP A 290 -9.50 3.73 23.92
N LEU A 291 -10.23 3.30 22.89
CA LEU A 291 -9.75 2.43 21.80
C LEU A 291 -10.32 2.89 20.45
N SER A 292 -9.91 2.23 19.37
CA SER A 292 -10.47 2.45 18.04
C SER A 292 -10.81 1.15 17.34
N ILE A 293 -11.84 1.18 16.49
CA ILE A 293 -12.18 0.11 15.56
C ILE A 293 -11.74 0.54 14.17
N LEU A 294 -10.77 -0.18 13.59
CA LEU A 294 -10.37 -0.05 12.19
C LEU A 294 -11.36 -0.84 11.34
N LEU A 295 -12.06 -0.18 10.42
CA LEU A 295 -13.09 -0.79 9.58
C LEU A 295 -12.55 -1.10 8.19
N VAL A 296 -12.72 -2.36 7.77
CA VAL A 296 -12.35 -2.88 6.44
C VAL A 296 -13.45 -3.77 5.86
N HIS A 297 -13.31 -4.20 4.61
CA HIS A 297 -14.15 -5.27 4.07
C HIS A 297 -13.85 -6.59 4.79
N ALA A 298 -14.89 -7.36 5.16
CA ALA A 298 -14.68 -8.61 5.88
C ALA A 298 -13.97 -9.68 5.03
N PRO A 299 -12.87 -10.28 5.52
CA PRO A 299 -12.25 -11.43 4.87
C PRO A 299 -13.21 -12.64 4.92
N PRO A 300 -13.17 -13.58 3.95
CA PRO A 300 -14.10 -14.71 3.87
C PRO A 300 -14.28 -15.48 5.18
N GLU A 301 -13.17 -15.72 5.88
CA GLU A 301 -13.07 -16.42 7.16
C GLU A 301 -13.95 -15.77 8.26
N CYS A 302 -14.11 -14.45 8.21
CA CYS A 302 -14.90 -13.69 9.18
C CYS A 302 -16.37 -13.52 8.78
N LYS A 303 -16.79 -13.90 7.57
CA LYS A 303 -18.21 -13.76 7.13
C LYS A 303 -19.12 -14.85 7.68
N ALA A 304 -18.61 -16.07 7.84
CA ALA A 304 -19.35 -17.27 8.26
C ALA A 304 -20.74 -17.37 7.58
N ALA A 305 -21.83 -17.49 8.34
CA ALA A 305 -23.20 -17.61 7.82
C ALA A 305 -23.72 -16.36 7.08
N LEU A 306 -22.97 -15.25 7.07
CA LEU A 306 -23.26 -14.05 6.28
C LEU A 306 -22.48 -14.00 4.94
N GLU A 307 -21.95 -15.13 4.47
CA GLU A 307 -21.14 -15.28 3.24
C GLU A 307 -21.67 -14.48 2.02
N ASN A 308 -23.00 -14.46 1.84
CA ASN A 308 -23.70 -13.78 0.74
C ASN A 308 -24.04 -12.28 1.01
N LYS A 309 -23.50 -11.68 2.08
CA LYS A 309 -23.68 -10.25 2.40
C LYS A 309 -22.37 -9.48 2.30
N ASP A 310 -22.49 -8.21 1.94
CA ASP A 310 -21.41 -7.23 2.08
C ASP A 310 -21.39 -6.74 3.54
N VAL A 311 -20.35 -7.13 4.27
CA VAL A 311 -20.17 -6.97 5.71
C VAL A 311 -18.84 -6.31 5.95
N LEU A 312 -18.80 -5.31 6.83
CA LEU A 312 -17.53 -4.74 7.31
C LEU A 312 -16.96 -5.60 8.43
N TYR A 313 -15.65 -5.62 8.54
CA TYR A 313 -14.95 -6.22 9.67
C TYR A 313 -14.26 -5.12 10.47
N GLY A 314 -14.47 -5.16 11.79
CA GLY A 314 -13.92 -4.21 12.74
C GLY A 314 -12.80 -4.84 13.57
N LEU A 315 -11.60 -4.30 13.44
CA LEU A 315 -10.44 -4.66 14.26
C LEU A 315 -10.24 -3.67 15.39
N ILE A 316 -10.18 -4.16 16.63
CA ILE A 316 -9.83 -3.34 17.79
C ILE A 316 -8.33 -3.04 17.73
N ALA A 317 -8.02 -1.75 17.65
CA ALA A 317 -6.67 -1.22 17.58
C ALA A 317 -6.35 -0.35 18.80
N THR A 318 -5.06 -0.35 19.15
CA THR A 318 -4.45 0.57 20.10
C THR A 318 -4.34 1.98 19.51
N GLN A 319 -3.95 2.98 20.31
CA GLN A 319 -3.75 4.34 19.81
C GLN A 319 -2.62 4.37 18.77
N GLU A 320 -1.49 3.70 19.03
CA GLU A 320 -0.31 3.75 18.16
C GLU A 320 -0.60 3.11 16.79
N GLU A 321 -1.37 2.02 16.76
CA GLU A 321 -1.84 1.39 15.52
C GLU A 321 -2.82 2.28 14.76
N THR A 322 -3.65 3.03 15.47
CA THR A 322 -4.58 4.01 14.88
C THR A 322 -3.83 5.19 14.27
N GLU A 323 -2.72 5.62 14.89
CA GLU A 323 -1.81 6.63 14.34
C GLU A 323 -1.09 6.13 13.07
N VAL A 324 -0.61 4.89 13.05
CA VAL A 324 -0.03 4.26 11.84
C VAL A 324 -1.09 4.17 10.72
N PHE A 325 -2.30 3.69 11.01
CA PHE A 325 -3.40 3.61 10.04
C PHE A 325 -3.79 4.98 9.48
N SER A 326 -3.81 6.01 10.33
CA SER A 326 -4.13 7.39 9.92
C SER A 326 -3.05 8.00 9.01
N LYS A 327 -1.78 7.64 9.23
CA LYS A 327 -0.63 8.23 8.51
C LYS A 327 -0.25 7.48 7.23
N TYR A 328 -0.33 6.15 7.25
CA TYR A 328 0.13 5.29 6.15
C TYR A 328 -0.92 4.33 5.59
N GLY A 329 -2.20 4.49 5.96
CA GLY A 329 -3.33 3.78 5.36
C GLY A 329 -3.50 2.33 5.81
N ALA A 330 -4.54 1.69 5.26
CA ALA A 330 -5.00 0.38 5.67
C ALA A 330 -4.03 -0.75 5.30
N ALA A 331 -3.48 -0.74 4.08
CA ALA A 331 -2.62 -1.81 3.59
C ALA A 331 -1.34 -1.98 4.44
N ARG A 332 -0.53 -0.92 4.62
CA ARG A 332 0.71 -0.98 5.42
C ARG A 332 0.44 -1.48 6.83
N THR A 333 -0.56 -0.89 7.47
CA THR A 333 -0.94 -1.18 8.87
C THR A 333 -1.34 -2.64 9.02
N LEU A 334 -2.34 -3.08 8.25
CA LEU A 334 -3.00 -4.35 8.49
C LEU A 334 -2.22 -5.54 7.90
N ALA A 335 -1.43 -5.35 6.85
CA ALA A 335 -0.50 -6.38 6.37
C ALA A 335 0.64 -6.63 7.36
N ASN A 336 1.18 -5.59 8.02
CA ASN A 336 2.18 -5.77 9.08
C ASN A 336 1.58 -6.43 10.32
N MET A 337 0.39 -6.00 10.79
CA MET A 337 -0.31 -6.66 11.92
C MET A 337 -0.68 -8.11 11.59
N GLY A 338 -1.07 -8.39 10.34
CA GLY A 338 -1.38 -9.73 9.84
C GLY A 338 -0.15 -10.63 9.81
N ASN A 339 1.00 -10.11 9.35
CA ASN A 339 2.28 -10.81 9.39
C ASN A 339 2.72 -11.15 10.83
N ASP A 340 2.58 -10.21 11.76
CA ASP A 340 2.99 -10.41 13.16
C ASP A 340 2.11 -11.43 13.91
N LEU A 341 0.81 -11.47 13.59
CA LEU A 341 -0.14 -12.45 14.12
C LEU A 341 -0.27 -13.73 13.26
N GLU A 342 0.58 -13.89 12.24
CA GLU A 342 0.60 -15.05 11.33
C GLU A 342 -0.77 -15.33 10.65
N THR A 343 -1.50 -14.26 10.32
CA THR A 343 -2.88 -14.27 9.81
C THR A 343 -3.02 -13.49 8.50
N TRP A 344 -3.38 -14.19 7.43
CA TRP A 344 -3.50 -13.63 6.08
C TRP A 344 -4.90 -13.06 5.79
N PRO A 345 -5.02 -11.94 5.06
CA PRO A 345 -4.00 -10.91 4.78
C PRO A 345 -3.85 -9.91 5.95
N ILE A 346 -4.73 -10.00 6.94
CA ILE A 346 -4.90 -9.10 8.07
C ILE A 346 -5.21 -9.92 9.33
N PRO A 347 -5.13 -9.34 10.55
CA PRO A 347 -5.59 -10.00 11.76
C PRO A 347 -7.02 -10.55 11.62
N LEU A 348 -7.22 -11.83 11.96
CA LEU A 348 -8.55 -12.49 11.93
C LEU A 348 -9.27 -12.45 13.28
N TRP A 349 -8.60 -11.94 14.32
CA TRP A 349 -9.20 -11.59 15.61
C TRP A 349 -8.56 -10.33 16.20
N SER A 350 -9.30 -9.70 17.08
CA SER A 350 -8.84 -8.66 18.00
C SER A 350 -8.50 -9.25 19.36
N ASP A 351 -7.63 -8.55 20.09
CA ASP A 351 -7.43 -8.69 21.52
C ASP A 351 -7.25 -7.26 22.03
N TRP A 352 -8.04 -6.81 23.01
CA TRP A 352 -7.94 -5.46 23.58
C TRP A 352 -6.87 -5.35 24.66
N SER A 353 -6.28 -6.48 25.05
CA SER A 353 -5.38 -6.68 26.18
C SER A 353 -3.99 -7.20 25.76
N ARG A 354 -3.62 -6.95 24.50
CA ARG A 354 -2.27 -7.13 23.94
C ARG A 354 -1.54 -5.77 23.84
N PRO A 355 -0.20 -5.74 23.77
CA PRO A 355 0.53 -4.58 23.28
C PRO A 355 0.18 -4.25 21.82
N SER A 356 0.42 -3.01 21.43
CA SER A 356 0.45 -2.55 20.05
C SER A 356 1.48 -3.36 19.24
N LEU A 357 1.13 -3.80 18.02
CA LEU A 357 1.99 -4.63 17.16
C LEU A 357 2.94 -3.79 16.28
N ILE A 358 2.53 -2.55 16.00
CA ILE A 358 3.24 -1.60 15.16
C ILE A 358 3.16 -0.20 15.77
N HIS A 359 4.21 0.58 15.55
CA HIS A 359 4.32 1.98 15.99
C HIS A 359 4.77 2.89 14.84
N LEU A 360 4.58 4.20 14.98
CA LEU A 360 5.08 5.17 14.00
C LEU A 360 6.61 5.10 13.78
N SER A 361 7.37 4.70 14.82
CA SER A 361 8.82 4.47 14.76
C SER A 361 9.21 3.36 13.78
N ASP A 362 8.35 2.37 13.60
CA ASP A 362 8.62 1.20 12.75
C ASP A 362 8.67 1.56 11.27
N PHE A 363 8.25 2.77 10.90
CA PHE A 363 8.24 3.28 9.53
C PHE A 363 9.00 4.60 9.39
N GLN A 364 9.83 4.95 10.38
CA GLN A 364 10.67 6.15 10.36
C GLN A 364 11.67 6.08 9.20
N GLY A 365 11.74 7.15 8.41
CA GLY A 365 12.58 7.26 7.23
C GLY A 365 11.96 6.65 5.96
N SER A 366 10.76 6.08 6.02
CA SER A 366 10.03 5.57 4.86
C SER A 366 9.89 6.65 3.78
N LEU A 367 9.95 6.26 2.50
CA LEU A 367 9.82 7.15 1.36
C LEU A 367 8.55 8.00 1.43
N THR A 368 7.46 7.44 1.96
CA THR A 368 6.15 8.11 2.12
C THR A 368 6.16 9.25 3.15
N GLU A 369 7.21 9.39 3.97
CA GLU A 369 7.47 10.58 4.80
C GLU A 369 8.19 11.69 4.03
N GLN A 370 8.89 11.34 2.94
CA GLN A 370 9.78 12.22 2.18
C GLN A 370 9.13 12.80 0.93
N VAL A 371 7.96 12.28 0.54
CA VAL A 371 7.27 12.60 -0.73
C VAL A 371 5.81 12.96 -0.47
N HIS A 372 5.25 13.85 -1.30
CA HIS A 372 3.83 14.16 -1.25
C HIS A 372 3.01 12.91 -1.59
N THR A 373 2.18 12.48 -0.63
CA THR A 373 1.44 11.22 -0.70
C THR A 373 -0.06 11.46 -0.56
N LEU A 374 -0.83 10.99 -1.53
CA LEU A 374 -2.29 10.99 -1.49
C LEU A 374 -2.84 9.82 -0.68
N VAL A 375 -3.68 10.12 0.31
CA VAL A 375 -4.47 9.12 1.04
C VAL A 375 -5.71 8.76 0.21
N THR A 376 -5.52 7.88 -0.77
CA THR A 376 -6.63 7.35 -1.59
C THR A 376 -7.34 6.18 -0.89
N LYS A 377 -8.58 5.90 -1.32
CA LYS A 377 -9.39 4.73 -0.93
C LYS A 377 -9.81 3.96 -2.17
N ASN A 378 -9.92 2.64 -2.08
CA ASN A 378 -10.24 1.76 -3.20
C ASN A 378 -9.31 2.02 -4.42
N VAL A 379 -7.99 1.95 -4.19
CA VAL A 379 -6.96 1.87 -5.23
C VAL A 379 -6.10 0.67 -4.91
N VAL A 380 -5.93 -0.24 -5.87
CA VAL A 380 -5.16 -1.47 -5.68
C VAL A 380 -4.11 -1.61 -6.78
N ALA A 381 -2.88 -1.95 -6.39
CA ALA A 381 -1.77 -2.15 -7.33
C ALA A 381 -1.05 -3.48 -7.06
N THR A 382 -1.15 -4.40 -8.02
CA THR A 382 -0.69 -5.79 -7.88
C THR A 382 0.28 -6.12 -9.02
N LEU A 383 1.54 -6.36 -8.67
CA LEU A 383 2.65 -6.70 -9.56
C LEU A 383 2.73 -8.22 -9.77
N ASP A 384 2.48 -8.67 -10.99
CA ASP A 384 2.64 -10.06 -11.46
C ASP A 384 4.03 -10.22 -12.08
N THR A 385 4.88 -11.04 -11.45
CA THR A 385 6.29 -11.23 -11.83
C THR A 385 6.48 -12.24 -12.95
N ILE A 386 5.47 -13.06 -13.28
CA ILE A 386 5.54 -14.02 -14.40
C ILE A 386 5.16 -13.34 -15.72
N SER A 387 4.18 -12.43 -15.70
CA SER A 387 3.78 -11.66 -16.89
C SER A 387 4.41 -10.26 -16.99
N HIS A 388 5.35 -9.92 -16.10
CA HIS A 388 6.05 -8.62 -16.05
C HIS A 388 5.07 -7.42 -16.10
N ARG A 389 4.05 -7.49 -15.25
CA ARG A 389 2.84 -6.65 -15.36
C ARG A 389 2.40 -6.13 -14.00
N LEU A 390 2.34 -4.81 -13.88
CA LEU A 390 1.66 -4.14 -12.79
C LEU A 390 0.21 -3.86 -13.19
N THR A 391 -0.75 -4.42 -12.46
CA THR A 391 -2.16 -4.06 -12.62
C THR A 391 -2.53 -3.02 -11.57
N LEU A 392 -2.97 -1.84 -12.03
CA LEU A 392 -3.47 -0.74 -11.19
C LEU A 392 -4.95 -0.54 -11.46
N VAL A 393 -5.79 -0.79 -10.46
CA VAL A 393 -7.23 -0.54 -10.51
C VAL A 393 -7.57 0.66 -9.64
N VAL A 394 -8.22 1.66 -10.24
CA VAL A 394 -8.56 2.93 -9.58
C VAL A 394 -10.08 3.05 -9.50
N SER A 395 -10.65 3.17 -8.30
CA SER A 395 -12.09 3.47 -8.18
C SER A 395 -12.42 4.87 -8.72
N SER A 396 -13.66 5.04 -9.19
CA SER A 396 -14.17 6.37 -9.58
C SER A 396 -13.97 7.46 -8.50
N SER A 397 -14.08 7.10 -7.21
CA SER A 397 -13.86 8.05 -6.09
C SER A 397 -12.39 8.43 -5.86
N ALA A 398 -11.47 7.49 -6.06
CA ALA A 398 -10.04 7.79 -6.02
C ALA A 398 -9.61 8.62 -7.23
N LEU A 399 -10.19 8.34 -8.40
CA LEU A 399 -9.86 9.03 -9.64
C LEU A 399 -10.17 10.53 -9.56
N GLU A 400 -11.19 10.95 -8.82
CA GLU A 400 -11.48 12.37 -8.60
C GLU A 400 -10.42 13.05 -7.72
N MET A 401 -9.96 12.40 -6.66
CA MET A 401 -8.86 12.90 -5.82
C MET A 401 -7.54 12.94 -6.60
N ILE A 402 -7.22 11.88 -7.35
CA ILE A 402 -6.04 11.80 -8.22
C ILE A 402 -6.10 12.89 -9.30
N THR A 403 -7.23 13.04 -10.00
CA THR A 403 -7.40 14.08 -11.05
C THR A 403 -7.23 15.49 -10.48
N ALA A 404 -7.78 15.77 -9.29
CA ALA A 404 -7.64 17.07 -8.64
C ALA A 404 -6.19 17.38 -8.29
N ASP A 405 -5.43 16.40 -7.79
CA ASP A 405 -4.04 16.58 -7.39
C ASP A 405 -3.05 16.54 -8.57
N LEU A 406 -3.34 15.78 -9.62
CA LEU A 406 -2.59 15.79 -10.89
C LEU A 406 -2.54 17.19 -11.54
N THR A 407 -3.46 18.10 -11.20
CA THR A 407 -3.34 19.52 -11.62
C THR A 407 -2.10 20.22 -11.04
N ARG A 408 -1.55 19.72 -9.93
CA ARG A 408 -0.31 20.17 -9.27
C ARG A 408 0.94 19.49 -9.84
N PHE A 409 0.76 18.32 -10.47
CA PHE A 409 1.80 17.52 -11.12
C PHE A 409 1.53 17.49 -12.63
N PRO A 410 1.71 18.62 -13.33
CA PRO A 410 1.29 18.79 -14.72
C PRO A 410 1.89 17.74 -15.66
N PRO A 411 1.29 17.54 -16.86
CA PRO A 411 1.87 16.70 -17.90
C PRO A 411 3.31 17.12 -18.17
N ALA A 412 4.17 16.14 -18.45
CA ALA A 412 5.61 16.36 -18.52
C ALA A 412 5.97 17.23 -19.74
N GLN A 413 6.07 18.54 -19.51
CA GLN A 413 6.63 19.44 -20.51
C GLN A 413 8.04 18.93 -20.88
N PRO A 414 8.38 18.79 -22.17
CA PRO A 414 9.69 18.29 -22.58
C PRO A 414 10.83 19.12 -21.96
N GLY A 415 11.58 18.50 -21.04
CA GLY A 415 12.64 19.18 -20.27
C GLY A 415 12.32 19.44 -18.79
N VAL A 416 11.08 19.20 -18.32
CA VAL A 416 10.61 19.62 -16.97
C VAL A 416 10.19 18.43 -16.09
N ILE A 417 10.80 17.26 -16.30
CA ILE A 417 10.78 16.17 -15.31
C ILE A 417 11.98 16.34 -14.37
N ASN A 418 11.70 16.28 -13.08
CA ASN A 418 12.66 16.16 -11.99
C ASN A 418 12.09 15.21 -10.90
N GLU A 419 12.83 14.92 -9.83
CA GLU A 419 12.32 14.07 -8.75
C GLU A 419 11.13 14.68 -7.98
N ALA A 420 10.87 15.99 -8.11
CA ALA A 420 9.67 16.63 -7.56
C ALA A 420 8.41 16.39 -8.41
N THR A 421 8.54 15.99 -9.69
CA THR A 421 7.45 15.34 -10.44
C THR A 421 7.33 13.86 -10.05
N ARG A 422 6.93 13.66 -8.80
CA ARG A 422 6.59 12.36 -8.20
C ARG A 422 5.15 12.39 -7.69
N VAL A 423 4.37 11.38 -8.05
CA VAL A 423 3.00 11.19 -7.58
C VAL A 423 2.94 9.88 -6.82
N THR A 424 2.71 9.96 -5.51
CA THR A 424 2.63 8.82 -4.60
C THR A 424 1.22 8.72 -4.02
N PHE A 425 0.67 7.52 -3.92
CA PHE A 425 -0.64 7.28 -3.31
C PHE A 425 -0.68 5.98 -2.49
N MET A 426 -1.43 6.02 -1.39
CA MET A 426 -1.65 4.89 -0.48
C MET A 426 -2.65 3.90 -1.09
N LEU A 427 -2.34 2.62 -0.98
CA LEU A 427 -3.17 1.55 -1.52
C LEU A 427 -4.13 1.00 -0.46
N ASP A 428 -5.26 0.50 -0.95
CA ASP A 428 -6.27 -0.19 -0.15
C ASP A 428 -6.04 -1.72 -0.20
N LEU A 429 -6.73 -2.49 0.64
CA LEU A 429 -6.55 -3.95 0.65
C LEU A 429 -7.15 -4.62 -0.60
N ASP A 430 -6.32 -5.29 -1.40
CA ASP A 430 -6.75 -6.24 -2.42
C ASP A 430 -7.02 -7.62 -1.79
N ALA A 431 -8.28 -8.07 -1.89
CA ALA A 431 -8.70 -9.41 -1.47
C ALA A 431 -8.29 -10.52 -2.46
N GLY A 432 -7.85 -10.16 -3.67
CA GLY A 432 -7.30 -11.05 -4.69
C GLY A 432 -5.76 -11.21 -4.63
N ALA A 433 -5.08 -10.50 -3.73
CA ALA A 433 -3.63 -10.58 -3.57
C ALA A 433 -3.17 -12.02 -3.21
N GLN A 434 -1.98 -12.41 -3.69
CA GLN A 434 -1.31 -13.64 -3.25
C GLN A 434 -0.27 -13.36 -2.15
N ALA A 435 0.32 -12.16 -2.19
CA ALA A 435 1.26 -11.65 -1.20
C ALA A 435 1.11 -10.13 -1.05
N TYR A 436 1.41 -9.62 0.15
CA TYR A 436 1.69 -8.20 0.40
C TYR A 436 3.19 -8.00 0.54
N LEU A 437 3.68 -6.89 0.00
CA LEU A 437 4.98 -6.35 0.40
C LEU A 437 4.82 -5.73 1.80
N THR A 438 5.81 -5.97 2.66
CA THR A 438 5.89 -5.45 4.04
C THR A 438 7.30 -4.93 4.29
N TRP A 439 7.44 -3.91 5.12
CA TRP A 439 8.73 -3.29 5.42
C TRP A 439 8.69 -2.56 6.75
N ARG A 440 9.81 -2.54 7.47
CA ARG A 440 10.02 -1.69 8.65
C ARG A 440 11.42 -1.03 8.62
N ALA A 441 11.53 0.10 9.32
CA ALA A 441 12.77 0.82 9.50
C ALA A 441 13.92 -0.09 9.96
N GLY A 442 15.06 -0.02 9.28
CA GLY A 442 16.21 -0.91 9.49
C GLY A 442 16.22 -2.18 8.64
N GLN A 443 15.17 -2.48 7.85
CA GLN A 443 15.22 -3.52 6.83
C GLN A 443 15.81 -3.00 5.51
N GLU A 444 16.71 -3.78 4.90
CA GLU A 444 17.41 -3.42 3.66
C GLU A 444 16.49 -3.36 2.43
N GLY A 445 15.33 -4.02 2.47
CA GLY A 445 14.39 -4.13 1.35
C GLY A 445 13.06 -4.79 1.72
N PRO A 446 12.16 -5.00 0.75
CA PRO A 446 10.85 -5.65 0.95
C PRO A 446 10.95 -7.03 1.61
N ALA A 447 10.15 -7.24 2.66
CA ALA A 447 9.77 -8.56 3.14
C ALA A 447 8.43 -8.99 2.51
N ILE A 448 8.31 -10.28 2.20
CA ILE A 448 7.11 -10.86 1.57
C ILE A 448 6.25 -11.53 2.65
N PHE A 449 5.00 -11.10 2.77
CA PHE A 449 3.95 -11.79 3.52
C PHE A 449 2.96 -12.40 2.54
N ASN A 450 2.59 -13.68 2.68
CA ASN A 450 1.94 -14.44 1.59
C ASN A 450 0.89 -15.46 2.03
N ALA A 451 -0.18 -15.58 1.23
CA ALA A 451 -1.29 -16.51 1.44
C ALA A 451 -0.90 -17.99 1.22
N LYS A 452 0.05 -18.21 0.32
CA LYS A 452 0.41 -19.52 -0.26
C LYS A 452 1.91 -19.56 -0.57
N PRO A 453 2.58 -20.72 -0.51
CA PRO A 453 3.96 -20.86 -0.98
C PRO A 453 4.13 -20.38 -2.42
N ASN A 454 5.28 -19.77 -2.73
CA ASN A 454 5.66 -19.28 -4.06
C ASN A 454 4.60 -18.36 -4.71
N PRO A 455 4.24 -17.23 -4.08
CA PRO A 455 3.32 -16.26 -4.69
C PRO A 455 3.90 -15.71 -6.00
N THR A 456 3.06 -15.61 -7.03
CA THR A 456 3.44 -15.09 -8.35
C THR A 456 3.00 -13.64 -8.57
N SER A 457 2.30 -13.06 -7.59
CA SER A 457 1.92 -11.65 -7.60
C SER A 457 1.97 -11.02 -6.20
N PHE A 458 2.40 -9.76 -6.17
CA PHE A 458 2.69 -8.99 -4.96
C PHE A 458 1.91 -7.69 -4.97
N HIS A 459 1.20 -7.41 -3.89
CA HIS A 459 0.46 -6.19 -3.68
C HIS A 459 1.29 -5.20 -2.85
N GLY A 460 1.36 -3.94 -3.28
CA GLY A 460 2.04 -2.88 -2.54
C GLY A 460 1.13 -2.22 -1.50
N CYS A 461 1.69 -1.62 -0.46
CA CYS A 461 0.94 -0.81 0.49
C CYS A 461 0.84 0.67 0.07
N TRP A 462 1.73 1.11 -0.81
CA TRP A 462 1.68 2.38 -1.54
C TRP A 462 2.25 2.17 -2.95
N MET A 463 1.96 3.13 -3.84
CA MET A 463 2.51 3.16 -5.19
C MET A 463 3.04 4.56 -5.52
N SER A 464 4.18 4.64 -6.20
CA SER A 464 4.78 5.91 -6.61
C SER A 464 5.20 5.91 -8.07
N PHE A 465 4.61 6.81 -8.85
CA PHE A 465 5.12 7.19 -10.16
C PHE A 465 6.23 8.22 -10.01
N THR A 466 7.36 8.00 -10.69
CA THR A 466 8.51 8.93 -10.69
C THR A 466 8.98 9.14 -12.13
N GLY A 467 9.08 10.39 -12.55
CA GLY A 467 9.68 10.71 -13.84
C GLY A 467 11.21 10.60 -13.83
N ILE A 468 11.79 10.12 -14.92
CA ILE A 468 13.24 10.15 -15.19
C ILE A 468 13.56 11.49 -15.88
N GLY A 469 14.51 12.24 -15.34
CA GLY A 469 14.91 13.54 -15.90
C GLY A 469 15.68 13.40 -17.22
N PRO A 470 15.64 14.41 -18.12
CA PRO A 470 16.31 14.36 -19.44
C PRO A 470 17.81 14.06 -19.36
N GLN A 471 18.49 14.57 -18.33
CA GLN A 471 19.91 14.32 -18.06
C GLN A 471 20.21 12.88 -17.61
N ASP A 472 19.21 12.17 -17.09
CA ASP A 472 19.34 10.84 -16.49
C ASP A 472 18.84 9.71 -17.41
N GLU A 473 18.12 10.01 -18.49
CA GLU A 473 17.52 9.01 -19.40
C GLU A 473 18.51 8.00 -20.03
N ALA A 474 19.81 8.32 -20.02
CA ALA A 474 20.89 7.46 -20.51
C ALA A 474 21.52 6.56 -19.41
N ALA A 475 21.31 6.88 -18.13
CA ALA A 475 21.87 6.17 -16.98
C ALA A 475 20.80 5.40 -16.18
N VAL A 476 19.59 5.97 -16.05
CA VAL A 476 18.46 5.39 -15.34
C VAL A 476 17.51 4.72 -16.36
N PRO A 477 17.31 3.40 -16.30
CA PRO A 477 16.32 2.73 -17.13
C PRO A 477 14.89 3.03 -16.63
N GLU A 478 13.93 2.95 -17.55
CA GLU A 478 12.51 2.78 -17.19
C GLU A 478 12.30 1.38 -16.62
N GLY A 479 11.39 1.23 -15.67
CA GLY A 479 11.02 -0.06 -15.12
C GLY A 479 10.12 0.03 -13.88
N ILE A 480 9.72 -1.15 -13.38
CA ILE A 480 8.87 -1.32 -12.19
C ILE A 480 9.62 -2.14 -11.14
N ALA A 481 9.74 -1.61 -9.92
CA ALA A 481 10.44 -2.28 -8.82
C ALA A 481 9.66 -2.20 -7.49
N PRO A 482 9.69 -3.25 -6.66
CA PRO A 482 9.26 -3.14 -5.27
C PRO A 482 10.25 -2.26 -4.48
N ARG A 483 9.75 -1.41 -3.59
CA ARG A 483 10.56 -0.52 -2.76
C ARG A 483 9.88 -0.36 -1.40
N GLU A 484 10.60 -0.61 -0.31
CA GLU A 484 10.01 -0.77 1.02
C GLU A 484 8.84 -1.78 0.94
N ASP A 485 7.65 -1.42 1.39
CA ASP A 485 6.40 -2.18 1.27
C ASP A 485 5.53 -1.74 0.07
N GLY A 486 6.05 -0.93 -0.85
CA GLY A 486 5.31 -0.37 -1.99
C GLY A 486 5.95 -0.66 -3.34
N ILE A 487 5.43 0.00 -4.38
CA ILE A 487 5.83 -0.21 -5.78
C ILE A 487 6.25 1.14 -6.39
N GLU A 488 7.51 1.23 -6.83
CA GLU A 488 8.08 2.38 -7.52
C GLU A 488 8.11 2.14 -9.04
N VAL A 489 7.57 3.07 -9.82
CA VAL A 489 7.50 3.00 -11.28
C VAL A 489 8.27 4.19 -11.87
N LYS A 490 9.32 3.90 -12.64
CA LYS A 490 10.21 4.91 -13.25
C LYS A 490 9.94 5.01 -14.75
N MET A 491 9.60 6.21 -15.21
CA MET A 491 9.15 6.45 -16.59
C MET A 491 9.84 7.67 -17.22
N ARG A 492 10.13 7.61 -18.51
CA ARG A 492 10.49 8.79 -19.31
C ARG A 492 9.25 9.63 -19.58
N GLY A 493 9.44 10.89 -20.00
CA GLY A 493 8.32 11.83 -20.23
C GLY A 493 7.29 11.34 -21.23
N SER A 494 7.71 10.67 -22.31
CA SER A 494 6.80 10.09 -23.31
C SER A 494 6.05 8.84 -22.84
N THR A 495 6.41 8.28 -21.69
CA THR A 495 5.75 7.14 -21.04
C THR A 495 4.80 7.64 -19.95
N TRP A 496 5.27 8.56 -19.09
CA TRP A 496 4.42 9.26 -18.12
C TRP A 496 3.25 9.97 -18.80
N GLU A 497 3.46 10.66 -19.91
CA GLU A 497 2.39 11.39 -20.61
C GLU A 497 1.24 10.47 -21.05
N LYS A 498 1.53 9.25 -21.52
CA LYS A 498 0.49 8.27 -21.92
C LYS A 498 -0.37 7.87 -20.72
N LEU A 499 0.27 7.65 -19.57
CA LEU A 499 -0.41 7.27 -18.33
C LEU A 499 -1.19 8.45 -17.74
N TYR A 500 -0.60 9.65 -17.73
CA TYR A 500 -1.24 10.89 -17.29
C TYR A 500 -2.50 11.17 -18.11
N GLN A 501 -2.42 11.11 -19.44
CA GLN A 501 -3.57 11.29 -20.31
C GLN A 501 -4.64 10.20 -20.07
N ALA A 502 -4.26 8.94 -19.85
CA ALA A 502 -5.18 7.85 -19.53
C ALA A 502 -5.90 8.03 -18.17
N LEU A 503 -5.22 8.62 -17.17
CA LEU A 503 -5.80 9.01 -15.88
C LEU A 503 -6.81 10.15 -16.05
N ILE A 504 -6.39 11.27 -16.65
CA ILE A 504 -7.24 12.46 -16.83
C ILE A 504 -8.45 12.19 -17.72
N SER A 505 -8.29 11.41 -18.79
CA SER A 505 -9.39 11.06 -19.72
C SER A 505 -10.29 9.93 -19.22
N ARG A 506 -9.94 9.28 -18.09
CA ARG A 506 -10.64 8.12 -17.52
C ARG A 506 -10.68 6.89 -18.46
N THR A 507 -9.69 6.73 -19.34
CA THR A 507 -9.61 5.58 -20.28
C THR A 507 -8.64 4.51 -19.79
N SER A 508 -9.07 3.25 -19.73
CA SER A 508 -8.18 2.11 -19.43
C SER A 508 -7.03 2.03 -20.43
N ALA A 509 -5.82 1.72 -19.97
CA ALA A 509 -4.61 1.76 -20.80
C ALA A 509 -3.63 0.64 -20.45
N VAL A 510 -2.80 0.26 -21.44
CA VAL A 510 -1.61 -0.56 -21.24
C VAL A 510 -0.41 0.27 -21.64
N VAL A 511 0.40 0.66 -20.66
CA VAL A 511 1.58 1.53 -20.84
C VAL A 511 2.83 0.68 -20.66
N PRO A 512 3.69 0.51 -21.69
CA PRO A 512 4.97 -0.18 -21.53
C PRO A 512 5.93 0.71 -20.73
N VAL A 513 6.62 0.13 -19.74
CA VAL A 513 7.57 0.81 -18.87
C VAL A 513 8.82 -0.07 -18.76
N GLY A 514 9.88 0.25 -19.50
CA GLY A 514 11.07 -0.59 -19.57
C GLY A 514 10.77 -1.94 -20.24
N SER A 515 11.02 -3.04 -19.51
CA SER A 515 10.64 -4.40 -19.89
C SER A 515 9.24 -4.80 -19.38
N GLU A 516 8.61 -3.99 -18.53
CA GLU A 516 7.34 -4.28 -17.88
C GLU A 516 6.16 -3.52 -18.52
N THR A 517 4.95 -3.80 -18.05
CA THR A 517 3.72 -3.10 -18.46
C THR A 517 2.90 -2.63 -17.25
N VAL A 518 2.36 -1.41 -17.32
CA VAL A 518 1.33 -0.92 -16.40
C VAL A 518 -0.03 -1.05 -17.08
N HIS A 519 -0.88 -1.91 -16.53
CA HIS A 519 -2.28 -2.07 -16.90
C HIS A 519 -3.13 -1.21 -15.99
N LEU A 520 -3.59 -0.06 -16.49
CA LEU A 520 -4.52 0.84 -15.79
C LEU A 520 -5.97 0.47 -16.14
N SER A 521 -6.79 0.22 -15.12
CA SER A 521 -8.23 0.02 -15.24
C SER A 521 -9.02 0.74 -14.14
N TYR A 522 -10.34 0.79 -14.30
CA TYR A 522 -11.26 1.48 -13.41
C TYR A 522 -12.35 0.57 -12.86
N ALA A 523 -12.82 0.89 -11.65
CA ALA A 523 -13.90 0.24 -10.93
C ALA A 523 -15.07 1.21 -10.63
#